data_AF-A0AAV5EG33-F1
#
_entry.id   AF-A0AAV5EG33-F1
#
_cell.length_a   1.000
_cell.length_b   1.000
_cell.length_c   1.000
_cell.angle_alpha   90.00
_cell.angle_beta   90.00
_cell.angle_gamma   90.00
#
_symmetry.space_group_name_H-M   'P 1'
#
loop_
_entity.id
_entity.type
_entity.pdbx_description
1 polymer ?
#
loop_
_entity_poly.entity_id
_entity_poly.type
_entity_poly.pdbx_seq_one_letter_code
_entity_poly.pdbx_strand_id
1 'polypeptide(L)'
;MASSLVLVVVATVLLSLAHLSAGSSRKLMELYIPPASEQLTYHQGSVLSGDIPVSILWYGKFTPSQKSIISDFLTSLTGAPTTPTPSQVSDEACSLGKSLTLTQIEQLAAPLGKKKGGIAVVLTDEDVAVEGFCRSRCGKHGPTPSGESTYIWVGNAATQCPGHCA
;
A
#
# COMPACT_ATOMS: atom_id res chain seq x y z
N MET A 1 -18.57 50.34 -10.97
CA MET A 1 -17.33 49.61 -11.33
C MET A 1 -16.87 48.66 -10.22
N ALA A 2 -16.75 49.09 -8.96
CA ALA A 2 -16.31 48.22 -7.85
C ALA A 2 -17.23 47.01 -7.57
N SER A 3 -18.56 47.18 -7.63
CA SER A 3 -19.53 46.09 -7.37
C SER A 3 -19.45 44.95 -8.40
N SER A 4 -19.26 45.28 -9.69
CA SER A 4 -19.08 44.27 -10.74
C SER A 4 -17.77 43.50 -10.59
N LEU A 5 -16.70 44.16 -10.14
CA LEU A 5 -15.40 43.52 -9.91
C LEU A 5 -15.46 42.51 -8.76
N VAL A 6 -16.14 42.86 -7.67
CA VAL A 6 -16.35 41.96 -6.52
C VAL A 6 -17.15 40.73 -6.93
N LEU A 7 -18.20 40.90 -7.74
CA LEU A 7 -19.02 39.78 -8.22
C LEU A 7 -18.21 38.80 -9.09
N VAL A 8 -17.34 39.33 -9.96
CA VAL A 8 -16.45 38.51 -10.81
C VAL A 8 -15.44 37.74 -9.97
N VAL A 9 -14.81 38.38 -8.98
CA VAL A 9 -13.84 37.71 -8.08
C VAL A 9 -14.51 36.60 -7.28
N VAL A 10 -15.69 36.85 -6.71
CA VAL A 10 -16.46 35.84 -5.97
C VAL A 10 -16.84 34.67 -6.89
N ALA A 11 -17.31 34.94 -8.11
CA ALA A 11 -17.63 33.90 -9.07
C ALA A 11 -16.41 33.05 -9.43
N THR A 12 -15.24 33.67 -9.69
CA THR A 12 -14.00 32.93 -10.00
C THR A 12 -13.50 32.08 -8.84
N VAL A 13 -13.65 32.54 -7.59
CA VAL A 13 -13.28 31.78 -6.40
C VAL A 13 -14.20 30.57 -6.23
N LEU A 14 -15.52 30.74 -6.42
CA LEU A 14 -16.49 29.65 -6.35
C LEU A 14 -16.28 28.60 -7.45
N LEU A 15 -15.99 29.03 -8.67
CA LEU A 15 -15.64 28.15 -9.79
C LEU A 15 -14.35 27.36 -9.50
N SER A 16 -13.34 28.01 -8.92
CA SER A 16 -12.07 27.35 -8.55
C SER A 16 -12.26 26.29 -7.46
N LEU A 17 -13.08 26.58 -6.45
CA LEU A 17 -13.41 25.64 -5.36
C LEU A 17 -14.22 24.44 -5.87
N ALA A 18 -15.09 24.63 -6.87
CA ALA A 18 -15.84 23.54 -7.50
C ALA A 18 -14.91 22.56 -8.26
N HIS A 19 -13.82 23.05 -8.85
CA HIS A 19 -12.82 22.19 -9.49
C HIS A 19 -12.01 21.32 -8.50
N LEU A 20 -11.84 21.76 -7.24
CA LEU A 20 -11.20 20.94 -6.20
C LEU A 20 -12.11 19.80 -5.71
N SER A 21 -13.43 19.99 -5.76
CA SER A 21 -14.43 18.96 -5.39
C SER A 21 -14.63 17.92 -6.49
N ALA A 22 -14.26 18.21 -7.74
CA ALA A 22 -14.34 17.29 -8.87
C ALA A 22 -13.03 16.49 -9.05
N GLY A 23 -12.35 16.18 -7.94
CA GLY A 23 -11.16 15.34 -7.92
C GLY A 23 -11.46 13.97 -8.51
N SER A 24 -11.02 13.79 -9.76
CA SER A 24 -10.70 12.54 -10.46
C SER A 24 -11.53 11.33 -10.02
N SER A 25 -12.64 11.08 -10.72
CA SER A 25 -13.35 9.80 -10.62
C SER A 25 -12.37 8.66 -10.85
N ARG A 26 -12.12 7.85 -9.82
CA ARG A 26 -11.24 6.67 -9.79
C ARG A 26 -11.79 5.50 -10.63
N LYS A 27 -12.17 5.76 -11.87
CA LYS A 27 -12.93 4.83 -12.72
C LYS A 27 -12.13 4.23 -13.88
N LEU A 28 -10.80 4.30 -13.83
CA LEU A 28 -9.94 3.87 -14.94
C LEU A 28 -9.62 2.36 -14.97
N MET A 29 -9.74 1.63 -13.86
CA MET A 29 -9.41 0.20 -13.84
C MET A 29 -10.61 -0.72 -14.06
N GLU A 30 -11.85 -0.25 -13.86
CA GLU A 30 -13.05 -1.11 -13.93
C GLU A 30 -13.37 -1.58 -15.36
N LEU A 31 -12.82 -0.90 -16.37
CA LEU A 31 -12.94 -1.28 -17.79
C LEU A 31 -11.69 -1.99 -18.33
N TYR A 32 -10.66 -2.20 -17.50
CA TYR A 32 -9.45 -2.87 -17.94
C TYR A 32 -9.72 -4.38 -18.05
N ILE A 33 -9.72 -4.88 -19.29
CA ILE A 33 -9.74 -6.32 -19.58
C ILE A 33 -8.30 -6.74 -19.88
N PRO A 34 -7.59 -7.41 -18.94
CA PRO A 34 -6.23 -7.85 -19.19
C PRO A 34 -6.18 -8.85 -20.36
N PRO A 35 -5.17 -8.79 -21.24
CA PRO A 35 -4.94 -9.82 -22.24
C PRO A 35 -4.80 -11.19 -21.56
N ALA A 36 -5.14 -12.27 -22.26
CA ALA A 36 -5.15 -13.62 -21.68
C ALA A 36 -3.78 -14.03 -21.08
N SER A 37 -2.68 -13.47 -21.56
CA SER A 37 -1.33 -13.66 -21.02
C SER A 37 -1.11 -13.06 -19.63
N GLU A 38 -1.93 -12.09 -19.22
CA GLU A 38 -1.86 -11.41 -17.93
C GLU A 38 -2.91 -11.92 -16.92
N GLN A 39 -3.79 -12.83 -17.34
CA GLN A 39 -4.73 -13.47 -16.41
C GLN A 39 -3.99 -14.43 -15.50
N LEU A 40 -4.05 -14.18 -14.20
CA LEU A 40 -3.51 -15.07 -13.18
C LEU A 40 -4.33 -16.37 -13.16
N THR A 41 -3.73 -17.47 -13.62
CA THR A 41 -4.34 -18.81 -13.54
C THR A 41 -4.15 -19.39 -12.15
N TYR A 42 -5.25 -19.77 -11.50
CA TYR A 42 -5.17 -20.48 -10.24
C TYR A 42 -4.76 -21.95 -10.46
N HIS A 43 -3.60 -22.34 -9.93
CA HIS A 43 -3.02 -23.67 -10.11
C HIS A 43 -3.44 -24.68 -9.03
N GLN A 44 -4.61 -24.52 -8.42
CA GLN A 44 -5.19 -25.44 -7.42
C GLN A 44 -4.38 -25.64 -6.12
N GLY A 45 -3.42 -24.77 -5.82
CA GLY A 45 -2.69 -24.78 -4.54
C GLY A 45 -3.51 -24.17 -3.40
N SER A 46 -3.24 -24.54 -2.15
CA SER A 46 -3.99 -24.02 -1.00
C SER A 46 -4.07 -22.49 -0.96
N VAL A 47 -5.27 -21.96 -0.71
CA VAL A 47 -5.54 -20.52 -0.58
C VAL A 47 -5.94 -20.21 0.86
N LEU A 48 -5.47 -19.07 1.38
CA LEU A 48 -5.95 -18.54 2.66
C LEU A 48 -7.42 -18.12 2.51
N SER A 49 -8.28 -18.62 3.38
CA SER A 49 -9.73 -18.36 3.33
C SER A 49 -10.26 -18.01 4.71
N GLY A 50 -11.34 -17.23 4.76
CA GLY A 50 -11.98 -16.74 5.98
C GLY A 50 -11.62 -15.28 6.32
N ASP A 51 -11.92 -14.88 7.55
CA ASP A 51 -11.64 -13.53 8.05
C ASP A 51 -10.16 -13.40 8.43
N ILE A 52 -9.35 -12.98 7.46
CA ILE A 52 -7.90 -12.87 7.62
C ILE A 52 -7.55 -11.46 8.10
N PRO A 53 -7.03 -11.28 9.32
CA PRO A 53 -6.62 -9.96 9.79
C PRO A 53 -5.36 -9.51 9.07
N VAL A 54 -5.40 -8.31 8.48
CA VAL A 54 -4.26 -7.68 7.82
C VAL A 54 -3.77 -6.48 8.63
N SER A 55 -2.45 -6.40 8.83
CA SER A 55 -1.78 -5.29 9.52
C SER A 55 -0.66 -4.75 8.65
N ILE A 56 -0.57 -3.44 8.50
CA ILE A 56 0.41 -2.76 7.64
C ILE A 56 1.40 -1.97 8.50
N LEU A 57 2.69 -2.08 8.16
CA LEU A 57 3.73 -1.17 8.60
C LEU A 57 4.28 -0.38 7.42
N TRP A 58 4.17 0.94 7.51
CA TRP A 58 4.79 1.91 6.61
C TRP A 58 6.17 2.28 7.16
N TYR A 59 7.24 1.77 6.57
CA TYR A 59 8.61 2.02 7.01
C TYR A 59 9.29 3.05 6.10
N GLY A 60 9.43 4.28 6.60
CA GLY A 60 9.81 5.46 5.80
C GLY A 60 8.67 6.45 5.58
N LYS A 61 8.85 7.39 4.64
CA LYS A 61 8.00 8.59 4.49
C LYS A 61 6.98 8.44 3.37
N PHE A 62 5.99 7.60 3.61
CA PHE A 62 4.85 7.47 2.71
C PHE A 62 3.92 8.69 2.79
N THR A 63 3.62 9.28 1.63
CA THR A 63 2.59 10.30 1.49
C THR A 63 1.20 9.75 1.81
N PRO A 64 0.23 10.59 2.23
CA PRO A 64 -1.15 10.18 2.43
C PRO A 64 -1.76 9.50 1.20
N SER A 65 -1.42 9.98 0.00
CA SER A 65 -1.88 9.40 -1.26
C SER A 65 -1.35 7.98 -1.47
N GLN A 66 -0.05 7.74 -1.25
CA GLN A 66 0.53 6.39 -1.34
C GLN A 66 -0.12 5.43 -0.34
N LYS A 67 -0.31 5.86 0.92
CA LYS A 67 -1.00 5.05 1.94
C LYS A 67 -2.42 4.72 1.51
N SER A 68 -3.17 5.71 0.99
CA SER A 68 -4.56 5.53 0.55
C SER A 68 -4.70 4.53 -0.59
N ILE A 69 -3.83 4.58 -1.61
CA ILE A 69 -3.89 3.66 -2.75
C ILE A 69 -3.80 2.21 -2.28
N ILE A 70 -2.84 1.93 -1.40
CA ILE A 70 -2.59 0.57 -0.92
C ILE A 70 -3.67 0.14 0.08
N SER A 71 -4.13 1.02 0.98
CA SER A 71 -5.22 0.68 1.90
C SER A 71 -6.54 0.42 1.16
N ASP A 72 -6.82 1.20 0.11
CA ASP A 72 -8.02 1.04 -0.71
C ASP A 72 -7.96 -0.25 -1.52
N PHE A 73 -6.79 -0.58 -2.08
CA PHE A 73 -6.57 -1.88 -2.72
C PHE A 73 -6.83 -3.04 -1.75
N LEU A 74 -6.24 -3.03 -0.56
CA LEU A 74 -6.46 -4.10 0.43
C LEU A 74 -7.92 -4.18 0.90
N THR A 75 -8.59 -3.03 1.01
CA THR A 75 -10.02 -2.99 1.35
C THR A 75 -10.89 -3.54 0.22
N SER A 76 -10.49 -3.35 -1.05
CA SER A 76 -11.21 -3.92 -2.20
C SER A 76 -11.19 -5.46 -2.24
N LEU A 77 -10.25 -6.09 -1.53
CA LEU A 77 -10.19 -7.55 -1.37
C LEU A 77 -11.17 -8.08 -0.31
N THR A 78 -11.83 -7.18 0.45
CA THR A 78 -12.81 -7.57 1.46
C THR A 78 -14.19 -7.72 0.83
N GLY A 79 -14.81 -8.89 0.99
CA GLY A 79 -16.13 -9.18 0.42
C GLY A 79 -17.31 -8.66 1.24
N ALA A 80 -17.08 -8.20 2.48
CA ALA A 80 -18.13 -7.80 3.40
C ALA A 80 -17.92 -6.37 3.94
N PRO A 81 -18.98 -5.53 3.98
CA PRO A 81 -18.89 -4.13 4.43
C PRO A 81 -18.55 -3.96 5.93
N THR A 82 -18.61 -5.04 6.72
CA THR A 82 -18.29 -5.05 8.15
C THR A 82 -16.86 -5.53 8.46
N THR A 83 -16.06 -5.89 7.46
CA THR A 83 -14.66 -6.28 7.69
C THR A 83 -13.85 -5.06 8.14
N PRO A 84 -13.16 -5.11 9.29
CA PRO A 84 -12.37 -3.99 9.77
C PRO A 84 -11.25 -3.67 8.77
N THR A 85 -11.07 -2.38 8.47
CA THR A 85 -9.95 -1.85 7.69
C THR A 85 -8.62 -2.40 8.25
N PRO A 86 -7.62 -2.69 7.39
CA PRO A 86 -6.31 -3.12 7.86
C PRO A 86 -5.77 -2.18 8.93
N SER A 87 -5.26 -2.74 10.02
CA SER A 87 -4.60 -1.91 11.04
C SER A 87 -3.30 -1.35 10.47
N GLN A 88 -2.95 -0.11 10.78
CA GLN A 88 -1.80 0.57 10.17
C GLN A 88 -0.90 1.18 11.23
N VAL A 89 0.41 1.02 11.05
CA VAL A 89 1.46 1.61 11.87
C VAL A 89 2.46 2.31 10.94
N SER A 90 2.96 3.47 11.33
CA SER A 90 4.00 4.18 10.57
C SER A 90 5.27 4.29 11.40
N ASP A 91 6.41 3.99 10.79
CA ASP A 91 7.76 4.20 11.31
C ASP A 91 8.50 5.11 10.33
N GLU A 92 8.16 6.40 10.36
CA GLU A 92 8.73 7.40 9.46
C GLU A 92 10.19 7.74 9.80
N ALA A 93 10.59 7.52 11.05
CA ALA A 93 11.95 7.73 11.52
C ALA A 93 12.91 6.63 11.04
N CYS A 94 12.38 5.53 10.49
CA CYS A 94 13.14 4.33 10.15
C CYS A 94 13.93 3.84 11.38
N SER A 95 13.24 3.34 12.40
CA SER A 95 13.82 3.02 13.72
C SER A 95 15.01 2.06 13.73
N LEU A 96 15.24 1.32 12.64
CA LEU A 96 16.35 0.38 12.41
C LEU A 96 17.34 0.88 11.34
N GLY A 97 17.20 2.12 10.88
CA GLY A 97 17.97 2.73 9.79
C GLY A 97 17.38 2.47 8.40
N LYS A 98 17.99 3.07 7.37
CA LYS A 98 17.54 2.97 5.97
C LYS A 98 18.23 1.87 5.16
N SER A 99 19.00 1.00 5.81
CA SER A 99 19.65 -0.15 5.18
C SER A 99 19.31 -1.37 6.01
N LEU A 100 18.42 -2.20 5.49
CA LEU A 100 17.85 -3.33 6.22
C LEU A 100 18.34 -4.67 5.65
N THR A 101 18.62 -5.59 6.56
CA THR A 101 18.76 -7.03 6.28
C THR A 101 17.39 -7.71 6.25
N LEU A 102 17.29 -8.90 5.67
CA LEU A 102 16.04 -9.67 5.70
C LEU A 102 15.59 -10.04 7.12
N THR A 103 16.53 -10.24 8.04
CA THR A 103 16.21 -10.50 9.46
C THR A 103 15.60 -9.26 10.13
N GLN A 104 16.04 -8.06 9.77
CA GLN A 104 15.41 -6.83 10.27
C GLN A 104 13.99 -6.64 9.72
N ILE A 105 13.70 -7.08 8.49
CA ILE A 105 12.32 -7.13 7.99
C ILE A 105 11.44 -8.05 8.84
N GLU A 106 11.95 -9.23 9.22
CA GLU A 106 11.25 -10.16 10.11
C GLU A 106 11.01 -9.55 11.51
N GLN A 107 11.99 -8.81 12.04
CA GLN A 107 11.87 -8.06 13.28
C GLN A 107 10.78 -6.98 13.20
N LEU A 108 10.68 -6.26 12.08
CA LEU A 108 9.65 -5.25 11.85
C LEU A 108 8.25 -5.85 11.71
N ALA A 109 8.13 -7.05 11.15
CA ALA A 109 6.85 -7.75 11.00
C ALA A 109 6.34 -8.39 12.31
N ALA A 110 7.23 -8.86 13.18
CA ALA A 110 6.90 -9.55 14.43
C ALA A 110 5.83 -8.86 15.30
N PRO A 111 5.89 -7.53 15.59
CA PRO A 111 4.89 -6.87 16.42
C PRO A 111 3.50 -6.71 15.76
N LEU A 112 3.39 -6.91 14.45
CA LEU A 112 2.13 -6.80 13.70
C LEU A 112 1.35 -8.13 13.69
N GLY A 113 2.05 -9.26 13.79
CA GLY A 113 1.52 -10.63 13.74
C GLY A 113 0.88 -11.11 15.05
N LYS A 114 0.11 -10.25 15.73
CA LYS A 114 -0.52 -10.55 17.03
C LYS A 114 -1.82 -11.36 16.93
N LYS A 115 -2.39 -11.45 15.72
CA LYS A 115 -3.64 -12.17 15.48
C LYS A 115 -3.33 -13.47 14.75
N LYS A 116 -3.70 -14.60 15.36
CA LYS A 116 -3.52 -15.93 14.76
C LYS A 116 -4.13 -16.00 13.36
N GLY A 117 -3.38 -16.52 12.40
CA GLY A 117 -3.77 -16.60 10.98
C GLY A 117 -3.69 -15.27 10.23
N GLY A 118 -3.13 -14.22 10.83
CA GLY A 118 -3.02 -12.89 10.23
C GLY A 118 -1.88 -12.74 9.23
N ILE A 119 -1.93 -11.64 8.47
CA ILE A 119 -0.90 -11.21 7.53
C ILE A 119 -0.33 -9.87 7.99
N ALA A 120 0.97 -9.85 8.26
CA ALA A 120 1.74 -8.64 8.52
C ALA A 120 2.40 -8.14 7.22
N VAL A 121 2.00 -6.98 6.72
CA VAL A 121 2.54 -6.36 5.51
C VAL A 121 3.53 -5.27 5.89
N VAL A 122 4.80 -5.40 5.50
CA VAL A 122 5.84 -4.40 5.69
C VAL A 122 6.12 -3.73 4.35
N LEU A 123 5.97 -2.41 4.28
CA LEU A 123 6.18 -1.62 3.08
C LEU A 123 7.33 -0.65 3.35
N THR A 124 8.40 -0.74 2.55
CA THR A 124 9.55 0.16 2.67
C THR A 124 9.50 1.25 1.61
N ASP A 125 9.78 2.47 2.02
CA ASP A 125 9.77 3.64 1.14
C ASP A 125 10.93 3.61 0.11
N GLU A 126 10.88 4.49 -0.89
CA GLU A 126 11.82 4.51 -2.02
C GLU A 126 13.28 4.76 -1.61
N ASP A 127 13.50 5.42 -0.47
CA ASP A 127 14.83 5.75 0.05
C ASP A 127 15.37 4.73 1.09
N VAL A 128 14.68 3.59 1.24
CA VAL A 128 15.09 2.49 2.12
C VAL A 128 15.67 1.35 1.29
N ALA A 129 16.95 1.05 1.51
CA ALA A 129 17.64 -0.08 0.89
C ALA A 129 17.40 -1.37 1.69
N VAL A 130 17.05 -2.45 1.01
CA VAL A 130 16.89 -3.78 1.62
C VAL A 130 17.75 -4.80 0.88
N GLU A 131 18.36 -5.72 1.63
CA GLU A 131 19.21 -6.79 1.11
C GLU A 131 18.59 -7.53 -0.09
N GLY A 132 19.28 -7.47 -1.23
CA GLY A 132 18.89 -8.14 -2.47
C GLY A 132 17.75 -7.48 -3.23
N PHE A 133 17.14 -6.41 -2.70
CA PHE A 133 16.13 -5.62 -3.41
C PHE A 133 16.69 -5.13 -4.75
N CYS A 134 15.85 -5.12 -5.79
CA CYS A 134 16.22 -4.69 -7.15
C CYS A 134 17.32 -5.51 -7.83
N ARG A 135 17.77 -6.62 -7.23
CA ARG A 135 18.80 -7.50 -7.81
C ARG A 135 18.30 -8.94 -7.94
N SER A 136 17.73 -9.45 -6.87
CA SER A 136 17.23 -10.83 -6.79
C SER A 136 15.80 -10.93 -6.28
N ARG A 137 15.22 -9.83 -5.81
CA ARG A 137 13.86 -9.80 -5.25
C ARG A 137 13.25 -8.40 -5.30
N CYS A 138 11.92 -8.36 -5.36
CA CYS A 138 11.11 -7.16 -5.17
C CYS A 138 10.38 -7.15 -3.83
N GLY A 139 10.41 -8.29 -3.14
CA GLY A 139 9.77 -8.52 -1.84
C GLY A 139 10.15 -9.90 -1.29
N LYS A 140 9.57 -10.25 -0.15
CA LYS A 140 9.70 -11.57 0.49
C LYS A 140 8.42 -11.87 1.26
N HIS A 141 8.07 -13.14 1.38
CA HIS A 141 7.08 -13.59 2.35
C HIS A 141 7.66 -14.72 3.21
N GLY A 142 7.06 -14.96 4.38
CA GLY A 142 7.49 -16.02 5.27
C GLY A 142 6.64 -16.06 6.54
N PRO A 143 6.79 -17.10 7.37
CA PRO A 143 6.14 -17.13 8.68
C PRO A 143 6.73 -16.04 9.59
N THR A 144 5.92 -15.45 10.47
CA THR A 144 6.46 -14.63 11.56
C THR A 144 7.26 -15.51 12.52
N PRO A 145 8.19 -14.94 13.32
CA PRO A 145 8.95 -15.73 14.30
C PRO A 145 8.08 -16.49 15.31
N SER A 146 6.87 -15.97 15.61
CA SER A 146 5.89 -16.66 16.48
C SER A 146 5.23 -17.87 15.81
N GLY A 147 5.28 -18.00 14.49
CA GLY A 147 4.56 -19.01 13.71
C GLY A 147 3.04 -18.84 13.69
N GLU A 148 2.51 -17.84 14.37
CA GLU A 148 1.06 -17.60 14.47
C GLU A 148 0.49 -16.82 13.29
N SER A 149 1.35 -16.11 12.55
CA SER A 149 1.00 -15.26 11.40
C SER A 149 2.00 -15.47 10.27
N THR A 150 1.66 -14.95 9.10
CA THR A 150 2.62 -14.80 7.99
C THR A 150 2.97 -13.31 7.84
N TYR A 151 4.11 -13.04 7.23
CA TYR A 151 4.48 -11.70 6.83
C TYR A 151 4.77 -11.63 5.33
N ILE A 152 4.59 -10.45 4.79
CA ILE A 152 4.96 -10.07 3.43
C ILE A 152 5.71 -8.74 3.55
N TRP A 153 6.84 -8.64 2.86
CA TRP A 153 7.54 -7.39 2.63
C TRP A 153 7.55 -7.08 1.14
N VAL A 154 7.31 -5.81 0.80
CA VAL A 154 7.43 -5.27 -0.57
C VAL A 154 8.23 -3.98 -0.50
N GLY A 155 9.25 -3.86 -1.36
CA GLY A 155 10.04 -2.64 -1.49
C GLY A 155 9.52 -1.72 -2.59
N ASN A 156 9.74 -0.42 -2.44
CA ASN A 156 9.41 0.57 -3.46
C ASN A 156 10.55 0.72 -4.49
N ALA A 157 10.29 0.32 -5.75
CA ALA A 157 11.29 0.29 -6.82
C ALA A 157 11.42 1.63 -7.58
N ALA A 158 10.61 2.64 -7.25
CA ALA A 158 10.47 3.88 -8.03
C ALA A 158 11.80 4.60 -8.30
N THR A 159 12.75 4.55 -7.37
CA THR A 159 14.06 5.20 -7.49
C THR A 159 15.21 4.21 -7.68
N GLN A 160 15.14 3.03 -7.04
CA GLN A 160 16.26 2.08 -7.01
C GLN A 160 16.36 1.22 -8.26
N CYS A 161 15.24 0.87 -8.89
CA CYS A 161 15.20 0.05 -10.11
C CYS A 161 13.90 0.21 -10.90
N PRO A 162 13.67 1.37 -11.55
CA PRO A 162 12.46 1.60 -12.33
C PRO A 162 12.25 0.52 -13.39
N GLY A 163 11.06 -0.09 -13.40
CA GLY A 163 10.67 -1.11 -14.38
C GLY A 163 11.23 -2.52 -14.14
N HIS A 164 11.97 -2.77 -13.05
CA HIS A 164 12.43 -4.12 -12.70
C HIS A 164 11.47 -4.90 -11.79
N CYS A 165 10.71 -4.17 -10.98
CA CYS A 165 9.72 -4.71 -10.06
C CYS A 165 8.33 -4.21 -10.47
N ALA A 166 7.93 -4.51 -11.70
CA ALA A 166 6.59 -4.26 -12.25
C ALA A 166 6.38 -5.15 -13.48
#